data_AF-A0A7U2NPJ8-F1
#
_entry.id   AF-A0A7U2NPJ8-F1
#
_cell.length_a   1.000
_cell.length_b   1.000
_cell.length_c   1.000
_cell.angle_alpha   90.00
_cell.angle_beta   90.00
_cell.angle_gamma   90.00
#
_symmetry.space_group_name_H-M   'P 1'
#
loop_
_entity.id
_entity.type
_entity.pdbx_description
1 polymer ?
#
loop_
_entity_poly.entity_id
_entity_poly.type
_entity_poly.pdbx_seq_one_letter_code
_entity_poly.pdbx_strand_id
1 'polypeptide(L)'
;MEYTRNYWEFLEHVHNIFQKPWEQYNAHFHLDNTVCDGKISSSEWEAGGYFEAEFVVDGRIVLFAHFEEVETRTRKLDTEEAKNGESWKWGWQGSTGHEDAV
;
A
#
# COMPACT_ATOMS: atom_id res chain seq x y z
N MET A 1 -1.43 23.11 7.86
CA MET A 1 -0.96 22.21 6.79
C MET A 1 -0.31 21.05 7.50
N GLU A 2 -0.93 19.89 7.45
CA GLU A 2 -0.38 18.67 8.04
C GLU A 2 0.67 18.15 7.06
N TYR A 3 1.92 18.05 7.49
CA TYR A 3 3.01 17.53 6.67
C TYR A 3 3.10 16.03 6.90
N THR A 4 3.10 15.25 5.83
CA THR A 4 3.26 13.81 5.88
C THR A 4 4.74 13.49 6.04
N ARG A 5 5.11 12.82 7.14
CA ARG A 5 6.52 12.63 7.52
C ARG A 5 7.17 11.43 6.85
N ASN A 6 6.36 10.48 6.43
CA ASN A 6 6.79 9.21 5.83
C ASN A 6 5.74 8.74 4.82
N TYR A 7 6.12 7.72 4.05
CA TYR A 7 5.30 7.10 3.01
C TYR A 7 3.94 6.64 3.54
N TRP A 8 3.88 6.07 4.75
CA TRP A 8 2.66 5.52 5.31
C TRP A 8 1.66 6.58 5.75
N GLU A 9 2.14 7.66 6.37
CA GLU A 9 1.30 8.83 6.67
C GLU A 9 0.76 9.45 5.38
N PHE A 10 1.59 9.54 4.34
CA PHE A 10 1.12 10.02 3.02
C PHE A 10 0.06 9.10 2.41
N LEU A 11 0.26 7.79 2.49
CA LEU A 11 -0.70 6.80 2.02
C LEU A 11 -2.02 6.88 2.79
N GLU A 12 -1.99 7.05 4.12
CA GLU A 12 -3.18 7.25 4.95
C GLU A 12 -3.96 8.50 4.54
N HIS A 13 -3.27 9.62 4.33
CA HIS A 13 -3.92 10.84 3.84
C HIS A 13 -4.58 10.63 2.48
N VAL A 14 -3.96 9.87 1.58
CA VAL A 14 -4.53 9.55 0.27
C VAL A 14 -5.80 8.70 0.41
N HIS A 15 -5.80 7.67 1.26
CA HIS A 15 -7.01 6.90 1.58
C HIS A 15 -8.15 7.80 2.08
N ASN A 16 -7.84 8.75 2.95
CA ASN A 16 -8.81 9.69 3.50
C ASN A 16 -9.35 10.68 2.45
N ILE A 17 -8.48 11.25 1.59
CA ILE A 17 -8.86 12.20 0.54
C ILE A 17 -9.78 11.55 -0.49
N PHE A 18 -9.46 10.33 -0.92
CA PHE A 18 -10.22 9.62 -1.95
C PHE A 18 -11.37 8.79 -1.40
N GLN A 19 -11.60 8.81 -0.08
CA GLN A 19 -12.64 8.03 0.60
C GLN A 19 -12.58 6.54 0.26
N LYS A 20 -11.36 6.00 0.19
CA LYS A 20 -11.09 4.58 -0.06
C LYS A 20 -10.64 3.94 1.24
N PRO A 21 -11.49 3.17 1.95
CA PRO A 21 -11.13 2.60 3.24
C PRO A 21 -10.11 1.45 3.11
N TRP A 22 -9.19 1.34 4.07
CA TRP A 22 -8.11 0.33 4.09
C TRP A 22 -8.62 -1.11 4.16
N GLU A 23 -9.83 -1.31 4.68
CA GLU A 23 -10.47 -2.63 4.77
C GLU A 23 -10.92 -3.15 3.40
N GLN A 24 -11.10 -2.26 2.43
CA GLN A 24 -11.62 -2.59 1.11
C GLN A 24 -10.59 -2.38 0.00
N TYR A 25 -9.59 -1.53 0.21
CA TYR A 25 -8.62 -1.18 -0.82
C TYR A 25 -7.19 -1.22 -0.26
N ASN A 26 -6.28 -1.78 -1.03
CA ASN A 26 -4.86 -1.50 -0.95
C ASN A 26 -4.54 -0.31 -1.87
N ALA A 27 -3.59 0.55 -1.49
CA ALA A 27 -3.12 1.60 -2.39
C ALA A 27 -1.60 1.62 -2.50
N HIS A 28 -1.12 2.09 -3.64
CA HIS A 28 0.29 2.37 -3.89
C HIS A 28 0.45 3.47 -4.94
N PHE A 29 1.65 4.01 -5.07
CA PHE A 29 1.94 5.14 -5.95
C PHE A 29 2.85 4.78 -7.11
N HIS A 30 2.69 5.49 -8.21
CA HIS A 30 3.54 5.44 -9.40
C HIS A 30 3.96 6.84 -9.82
N LEU A 31 5.09 6.95 -10.50
CA LEU A 31 5.57 8.19 -11.13
C LEU A 31 4.99 8.42 -12.52
N ASP A 32 4.47 7.37 -13.14
CA ASP A 32 3.76 7.43 -14.41
C ASP A 32 2.36 6.81 -14.31
N ASN A 33 1.54 7.06 -15.33
CA ASN A 33 0.16 6.59 -15.39
C ASN A 33 0.02 5.28 -16.19
N THR A 34 1.13 4.59 -16.47
CA THR A 34 1.18 3.46 -17.39
C THR A 34 1.53 2.17 -16.64
N VAL A 35 0.50 1.34 -16.43
CA VAL A 35 0.59 -0.10 -16.11
C VAL A 35 1.61 -0.47 -15.01
N CYS A 36 1.27 -0.31 -13.72
CA CYS A 36 1.89 -0.87 -12.48
C CYS A 36 3.42 -1.07 -12.34
N ASP A 37 4.21 -0.80 -13.37
CA ASP A 37 5.66 -0.76 -13.41
C ASP A 37 6.06 0.60 -12.84
N GLY A 38 7.14 0.63 -12.06
CA GLY A 38 7.55 1.88 -11.40
C GLY A 38 6.75 2.21 -10.13
N LYS A 39 6.21 1.19 -9.46
CA LYS A 39 5.69 1.33 -8.08
C LYS A 39 6.76 1.95 -7.19
N ILE A 40 6.38 3.02 -6.50
CA ILE A 40 7.23 3.70 -5.52
C ILE A 40 7.55 2.76 -4.37
N SER A 41 8.84 2.59 -4.11
CA SER A 41 9.35 1.90 -2.95
C SER A 41 9.24 2.80 -1.72
N SER A 42 8.65 2.29 -0.64
CA SER A 42 8.58 3.03 0.62
C SER A 42 9.97 3.33 1.18
N SER A 43 10.94 2.43 1.04
CA SER A 43 12.30 2.67 1.53
C SER A 43 13.03 3.75 0.73
N GLU A 44 12.83 3.80 -0.59
CA GLU A 44 13.41 4.86 -1.43
C GLU A 44 12.73 6.19 -1.18
N TRP A 45 11.42 6.20 -0.91
CA TRP A 45 10.69 7.39 -0.47
C TRP A 45 11.28 7.97 0.82
N GLU A 46 11.45 7.17 1.86
CA GLU A 46 12.07 7.61 3.12
C GLU A 46 13.51 8.12 2.93
N ALA A 47 14.25 7.51 2.01
CA ALA A 47 15.61 7.93 1.68
C ALA A 47 15.67 9.21 0.83
N GLY A 48 14.53 9.74 0.39
CA GLY A 48 14.47 10.92 -0.47
C GLY A 48 14.75 10.62 -1.96
N GLY A 49 14.78 9.36 -2.37
CA GLY A 49 15.21 8.94 -3.72
C GLY A 49 14.36 9.49 -4.87
N TYR A 50 13.11 9.85 -4.61
CA TYR A 50 12.19 10.42 -5.62
C TYR A 50 12.09 11.95 -5.57
N PHE A 51 12.90 12.62 -4.75
CA PHE A 51 12.89 14.08 -4.61
C PHE A 51 14.02 14.77 -5.39
N GLU A 52 14.73 13.99 -6.21
CA GLU A 52 15.76 14.49 -7.13
C GLU A 52 15.15 15.16 -8.37
N ALA A 53 15.95 15.99 -9.04
CA ALA A 53 15.49 16.86 -10.13
C ALA A 53 14.85 16.11 -11.32
N GLU A 54 15.16 14.83 -11.52
CA GLU A 54 14.56 14.02 -12.57
C GLU A 54 13.09 13.65 -12.33
N PHE A 55 12.66 13.65 -11.06
CA PHE A 55 11.29 13.30 -10.65
C PHE A 55 10.44 14.53 -10.30
N VAL A 56 11.08 15.69 -10.14
CA VAL A 56 10.45 16.93 -9.69
C VAL A 56 10.25 17.88 -10.88
N VAL A 57 8.99 18.20 -11.18
CA VAL A 57 8.60 19.17 -12.21
C VAL A 57 8.01 20.40 -11.54
N ASP A 58 8.61 21.58 -11.79
CA ASP A 58 8.19 22.86 -11.20
C ASP A 58 8.11 22.84 -9.66
N GLY A 59 9.06 22.14 -9.02
CA GLY A 59 9.11 22.00 -7.56
C GLY A 59 8.03 21.08 -6.99
N ARG A 60 7.39 20.25 -7.82
CA ARG A 60 6.36 19.28 -7.43
C ARG A 60 6.66 17.91 -7.98
N ILE A 61 6.26 16.88 -7.24
CA ILE A 61 6.24 15.50 -7.72
C ILE A 61 4.79 15.18 -8.07
N VAL A 62 4.57 14.62 -9.26
CA VAL A 62 3.26 14.12 -9.68
C VAL A 62 3.23 12.62 -9.42
N LEU A 63 2.25 12.19 -8.63
CA LEU A 63 2.07 10.79 -8.25
C LEU A 63 0.71 10.31 -8.70
N PHE A 64 0.68 9.08 -9.22
CA PHE A 64 -0.53 8.38 -9.58
C PHE A 64 -0.84 7.36 -8.49
N ALA A 65 -1.91 7.61 -7.72
CA ALA A 65 -2.40 6.67 -6.73
C ALA A 65 -3.23 5.57 -7.41
N HIS A 66 -2.81 4.33 -7.25
CA HIS A 66 -3.54 3.16 -7.71
C HIS A 66 -4.16 2.43 -6.52
N PHE A 67 -5.48 2.22 -6.56
CA PHE A 67 -6.25 1.51 -5.54
C PHE A 67 -6.68 0.14 -6.08
N GLU A 68 -6.32 -0.91 -5.37
CA GLU A 68 -6.68 -2.29 -5.68
C GLU A 68 -7.65 -2.80 -4.62
N GLU A 69 -8.75 -3.45 -5.03
CA GLU A 69 -9.66 -4.06 -4.05
C GLU A 69 -8.93 -5.16 -3.26
N VAL A 70 -9.10 -5.14 -1.94
CA VAL A 70 -8.69 -6.27 -1.10
C VAL A 70 -9.62 -7.41 -1.47
N GLU A 71 -9.08 -8.50 -2.03
CA GLU A 71 -9.83 -9.75 -2.17
C GLU A 71 -10.27 -10.20 -0.78
N THR A 72 -11.45 -9.78 -0.35
CA THR A 72 -12.09 -10.36 0.82
C THR A 72 -12.17 -11.86 0.54
N ARG A 73 -11.78 -12.68 1.53
CA ARG A 73 -11.97 -14.14 1.54
C ARG A 73 -13.46 -14.52 1.60
N THR A 74 -14.26 -13.91 0.75
CA THR A 74 -15.67 -14.19 0.49
C THR A 74 -15.81 -14.95 -0.82
N ARG A 75 -14.78 -15.74 -1.20
CA ARG A 75 -15.02 -16.92 -2.03
C ARG A 75 -15.57 -17.99 -1.10
N LYS A 76 -16.90 -18.05 -1.07
CA LYS A 76 -17.75 -19.18 -0.71
C LYS A 76 -16.95 -20.41 -0.25
N LEU A 77 -17.17 -20.84 0.99
CA LEU A 77 -17.22 -22.26 1.32
C LEU A 77 -18.18 -22.88 0.32
N ASP A 78 -17.65 -23.33 -0.82
CA ASP A 78 -18.18 -24.37 -1.69
C ASP A 78 -17.20 -24.54 -2.85
N THR A 79 -16.61 -25.73 -2.86
CA THR A 79 -16.00 -26.42 -4.02
C THR A 79 -14.55 -26.09 -4.37
N GLU A 80 -13.67 -26.93 -3.82
CA GLU A 80 -12.53 -27.63 -4.43
C GLU A 80 -11.54 -26.90 -5.36
N GLU A 81 -10.26 -27.08 -4.98
CA GLU A 81 -9.06 -27.10 -5.82
C GLU A 81 -8.77 -25.90 -6.74
N ALA A 82 -7.91 -25.00 -6.24
CA ALA A 82 -6.89 -24.39 -7.08
C ALA A 82 -5.57 -24.29 -6.30
N LYS A 83 -4.58 -25.00 -6.83
CA LYS A 83 -3.20 -25.10 -6.36
C LYS A 83 -2.43 -23.80 -6.61
N ASN A 84 -1.44 -23.56 -5.75
CA ASN A 84 -0.26 -22.71 -5.94
C ASN A 84 -0.46 -21.28 -6.48
N GLY A 85 -0.42 -20.30 -5.59
CA GLY A 85 -0.10 -18.91 -5.90
C GLY A 85 0.27 -18.22 -4.59
N GLU A 86 1.46 -17.65 -4.54
CA GLU A 86 2.16 -17.23 -3.32
C GLU A 86 1.33 -16.27 -2.45
N SER A 87 1.03 -16.73 -1.23
CA SER A 87 0.39 -15.95 -0.18
C SER A 87 1.39 -14.93 0.38
N TRP A 88 1.36 -13.70 -0.12
CA TRP A 88 2.06 -12.57 0.50
C TRP A 88 1.45 -12.30 1.88
N LYS A 89 2.15 -12.73 2.93
CA LYS A 89 1.83 -12.42 4.32
C LYS A 89 2.50 -11.11 4.69
N TRP A 90 1.71 -10.04 4.86
CA TRP A 90 2.19 -8.90 5.63
C TRP A 90 2.14 -9.25 7.12
N GLY A 91 3.32 -9.19 7.74
CA GLY A 91 3.52 -9.39 9.16
C GLY A 91 2.86 -8.29 9.97
N TRP A 92 1.69 -8.60 10.53
CA TRP A 92 1.28 -8.02 11.80
C TRP A 92 2.11 -8.71 12.89
N GLN A 93 3.30 -8.19 13.20
CA GLN A 93 3.91 -8.42 14.52
C GLN A 93 3.35 -7.38 15.50
N GLY A 94 2.02 -7.43 15.65
CA GLY A 94 1.33 -6.85 16.79
C GLY A 94 1.21 -7.95 17.84
N SER A 95 2.06 -7.89 18.85
CA SER A 95 2.02 -8.79 20.00
C SER A 95 0.72 -8.58 20.79
N THR A 96 -0.29 -9.42 20.56
CA THR A 96 -1.49 -9.54 21.41
C THR A 96 -1.76 -11.04 21.62
N GLY A 97 -1.25 -11.61 22.72
CA GLY A 97 -2.04 -12.00 23.90
C GLY A 97 -1.94 -13.53 24.05
N HIS A 98 -1.48 -14.12 25.14
CA HIS A 98 -2.05 -14.26 26.50
C HIS A 98 -2.43 -15.74 26.73
N GLU A 99 -1.97 -16.27 27.88
CA GLU A 99 -2.49 -17.40 28.69
C GLU A 99 -2.28 -18.89 28.29
N ASP A 100 -1.50 -19.55 29.16
CA ASP A 100 -1.66 -20.85 29.83
C ASP A 100 -1.97 -22.14 29.05
N ALA A 101 -1.03 -23.11 29.15
CA ALA A 101 -1.23 -24.42 29.81
C ALA A 101 -0.06 -25.37 29.45
N VAL A 102 0.75 -25.77 30.44
CA VAL A 102 0.84 -27.13 31.05
C VAL A 102 1.59 -27.01 32.38
#